data_AF-A0A0B8QUJ3-F1
#
_entry.id   AF-A0A0B8QUJ3-F1
#
_cell.length_a   1.000
_cell.length_b   1.000
_cell.length_c   1.000
_cell.angle_alpha   90.00
_cell.angle_beta   90.00
_cell.angle_gamma   90.00
#
_symmetry.space_group_name_H-M   'P 1'
#
loop_
_entity.id
_entity.type
_entity.pdbx_description
1 polymer ?
#
loop_
_entity_poly.entity_id
_entity_poly.type
_entity_poly.pdbx_seq_one_letter_code
_entity_poly.pdbx_strand_id
1 'polypeptide(L)'
;MNLPLTNLSDTWLERIDNEQKARSNDHRDAYQRDRARVLHSAAFRRLQAKTQIHGTGSNDFHRTRLTHSLEAAQIGGGILAQLKSKHPEKAEILPPESLVETLCLAHDIGHPPLVMVVRSRSTI
;
A
#
# COMPACT_ATOMS: atom_id res chain seq x y z
N MET A 1 13.07 6.26 -14.81
CA MET A 1 14.28 5.44 -14.74
C MET A 1 13.81 3.99 -14.63
N ASN A 2 13.90 3.22 -15.71
CA ASN A 2 13.47 1.82 -15.74
C ASN A 2 14.48 1.00 -14.94
N LEU A 3 14.04 0.37 -13.85
CA LEU A 3 14.84 -0.67 -13.19
C LEU A 3 15.14 -1.78 -14.21
N PRO A 4 16.37 -2.31 -14.27
CA PRO A 4 16.68 -3.40 -15.17
C PRO A 4 15.91 -4.64 -14.69
N LEU A 5 14.90 -5.05 -15.46
CA LEU A 5 14.12 -6.28 -15.24
C LEU A 5 14.96 -7.56 -15.42
N THR A 6 16.29 -7.46 -15.43
CA THR A 6 17.23 -8.49 -15.89
C THR A 6 17.49 -9.58 -14.86
N ASN A 7 16.77 -9.59 -13.72
CA ASN A 7 16.93 -10.63 -12.69
C ASN A 7 15.60 -10.94 -11.96
N LEU A 8 14.53 -11.13 -12.71
CA LEU A 8 13.28 -11.70 -12.20
C LEU A 8 13.18 -13.14 -12.71
N SER A 9 12.94 -14.11 -11.82
CA SER A 9 12.72 -15.50 -12.24
C SER A 9 11.53 -15.57 -13.20
N ASP A 10 11.52 -16.56 -14.10
CA ASP A 10 10.47 -16.74 -15.12
C ASP A 10 9.05 -16.73 -14.52
N THR A 11 8.91 -17.25 -13.29
CA THR A 11 7.66 -17.23 -12.50
C THR A 11 7.16 -15.85 -12.11
N TRP A 12 8.04 -14.84 -11.97
CA TRP A 12 7.65 -13.45 -11.73
C TRP A 12 7.26 -12.76 -13.04
N LEU A 13 7.93 -13.09 -14.15
CA LEU A 13 7.60 -12.57 -15.47
C LEU A 13 6.21 -13.05 -15.93
N GLU A 14 5.85 -14.30 -15.67
CA GLU A 14 4.52 -14.86 -15.95
C GLU A 14 3.37 -14.16 -15.19
N ARG A 15 3.67 -13.60 -14.01
CA ARG A 15 2.70 -12.83 -13.20
C ARG A 15 2.52 -11.40 -13.69
N ILE A 16 3.44 -10.91 -14.53
CA ILE A 16 3.30 -9.61 -15.17
C ILE A 16 2.34 -9.80 -16.34
N ASP A 17 1.10 -9.41 -16.13
CA ASP A 17 0.16 -9.30 -17.24
C ASP A 17 0.66 -8.23 -18.22
N ASN A 18 0.95 -8.64 -19.45
CA ASN A 18 1.41 -7.78 -20.55
C ASN A 18 0.31 -6.82 -21.05
N GLU A 19 -0.82 -6.71 -20.33
CA GLU A 19 -1.77 -5.59 -20.44
C GLU A 19 -1.15 -4.20 -20.21
N GLN A 20 0.14 -4.11 -19.87
CA GLN A 20 0.95 -2.92 -20.14
C GLN A 20 1.10 -2.59 -21.64
N LYS A 21 0.24 -3.11 -22.53
CA LYS A 21 0.01 -2.51 -23.85
C LYS A 21 -0.22 -1.02 -23.62
N ALA A 22 0.79 -0.24 -24.01
CA ALA A 22 0.86 1.20 -23.82
C ALA A 22 -0.51 1.79 -24.15
N ARG A 23 -1.26 2.19 -23.12
CA ARG A 23 -2.43 3.03 -23.34
C ARG A 23 -1.84 4.29 -23.94
N SER A 24 -1.99 4.44 -25.26
CA SER A 24 -1.53 5.63 -25.96
C SER A 24 -2.17 6.80 -25.22
N ASN A 25 -1.35 7.65 -24.60
CA ASN A 25 -1.75 8.82 -23.79
C ASN A 25 -1.89 8.66 -22.25
N ASP A 26 -1.36 7.60 -21.62
CA ASP A 26 -1.24 7.59 -20.13
C ASP A 26 0.11 8.17 -19.69
N HIS A 27 0.10 9.40 -19.16
CA HIS A 27 1.29 10.08 -18.64
C HIS A 27 1.70 9.64 -17.22
N ARG A 28 0.93 8.74 -16.60
CA ARG A 28 1.21 8.27 -15.24
C ARG A 28 2.29 7.20 -15.25
N ASP A 29 3.18 7.27 -14.27
CA ASP A 29 4.17 6.23 -14.02
C ASP A 29 3.51 4.92 -13.57
N ALA A 30 4.21 3.79 -13.72
CA ALA A 30 3.70 2.47 -13.38
C ALA A 30 3.13 2.40 -11.95
N TYR A 31 3.85 2.95 -10.97
CA TYR A 31 3.42 2.96 -9.57
C TYR A 31 2.22 3.86 -9.31
N GLN A 32 2.03 4.94 -10.08
CA GLN A 32 0.83 5.77 -9.97
C GLN A 32 -0.42 5.04 -10.47
N ARG A 33 -0.26 4.19 -11.48
CA ARG A 33 -1.33 3.31 -11.97
C ARG A 33 -1.66 2.22 -10.94
N ASP A 34 -0.65 1.62 -10.32
CA ASP A 34 -0.85 0.62 -9.27
C ASP A 34 -1.52 1.22 -8.03
N ARG A 35 -1.13 2.44 -7.63
CA ARG A 35 -1.83 3.22 -6.59
C ARG A 35 -3.32 3.35 -6.90
N ALA A 36 -3.65 3.72 -8.14
CA ALA A 36 -5.03 3.86 -8.58
C ALA A 36 -5.78 2.51 -8.57
N ARG A 37 -5.15 1.42 -9.03
CA ARG A 37 -5.74 0.06 -8.99
C ARG A 37 -6.07 -0.37 -7.56
N VAL A 38 -5.14 -0.16 -6.64
CA VAL A 38 -5.31 -0.47 -5.21
C VAL A 38 -6.48 0.33 -4.63
N LEU A 39 -6.47 1.65 -4.81
CA LEU A 39 -7.48 2.56 -4.26
C LEU A 39 -8.88 2.29 -4.82
N HIS A 40 -8.99 1.93 -6.10
CA HIS A 40 -10.26 1.60 -6.76
C HIS A 40 -10.60 0.10 -6.70
N SER A 41 -9.83 -0.71 -5.99
CA SER A 41 -10.14 -2.13 -5.85
C SER A 41 -11.35 -2.34 -4.96
N ALA A 42 -12.16 -3.37 -5.27
CA ALA A 42 -13.25 -3.78 -4.39
C ALA A 42 -12.72 -4.23 -3.01
N ALA A 43 -11.50 -4.77 -2.95
CA ALA A 43 -10.87 -5.20 -1.71
C ALA A 43 -10.56 -4.04 -0.77
N PHE A 44 -10.03 -2.93 -1.30
CA PHE A 44 -9.77 -1.72 -0.52
C PHE A 44 -11.05 -1.06 -0.03
N ARG A 45 -12.10 -0.98 -0.88
CA ARG A 45 -13.43 -0.48 -0.45
C ARG A 45 -14.03 -1.29 0.70
N ARG A 46 -13.81 -2.61 0.73
CA ARG A 46 -14.28 -3.47 1.83
C ARG A 46 -13.62 -3.16 3.19
N LEU A 47 -12.49 -2.45 3.21
CA LEU A 47 -11.87 -2.00 4.47
C LEU A 47 -12.70 -0.92 5.19
N GLN A 48 -13.60 -0.22 4.48
CA GLN A 48 -14.52 0.75 5.09
C GLN A 48 -15.46 0.08 6.11
N ALA A 49 -15.88 -1.16 5.84
CA ALA A 49 -16.76 -1.92 6.72
C ALA A 49 -16.01 -2.67 7.84
N LYS A 50 -14.67 -2.63 7.86
CA LYS A 50 -13.86 -3.27 8.90
C LYS A 50 -13.48 -2.24 9.96
N THR A 51 -14.09 -2.35 11.13
CA THR A 51 -13.71 -1.57 12.30
C THR A 51 -12.33 -1.99 12.79
N GLN A 52 -11.50 -1.01 13.15
CA GLN A 52 -10.29 -1.28 13.92
C GLN A 52 -10.71 -1.47 15.37
N ILE A 53 -10.13 -2.44 16.09
CA ILE A 53 -10.52 -2.73 17.47
C ILE A 53 -10.24 -1.50 18.33
N HIS A 54 -11.32 -0.84 18.78
CA HIS A 54 -11.25 0.24 19.75
C HIS A 54 -11.39 -0.35 21.14
N GLY A 55 -10.42 -0.07 22.02
CA GLY A 55 -10.62 -0.20 23.45
C GLY A 55 -11.75 0.73 23.89
N THR A 56 -12.62 0.23 24.76
CA THR A 56 -13.76 0.95 25.35
C THR A 56 -13.28 2.24 26.01
N GLY A 57 -13.48 3.38 25.35
CA GLY A 57 -13.11 4.69 25.86
C GLY A 57 -13.55 5.78 24.90
N SER A 58 -14.84 6.13 24.96
CA SER A 58 -15.43 7.43 24.63
C SER A 58 -14.58 8.37 23.74
N ASN A 59 -14.38 8.02 22.47
CA ASN A 59 -13.94 9.00 21.48
C ASN A 59 -14.56 8.67 20.12
N ASP A 60 -15.28 9.65 19.58
CA ASP A 60 -16.40 9.52 18.63
C ASP A 60 -15.96 9.41 17.16
N PHE A 61 -14.72 8.98 16.91
CA PHE A 61 -14.17 8.79 15.58
C PHE A 61 -13.84 7.31 15.38
N HIS A 62 -14.82 6.55 14.89
CA HIS A 62 -14.59 5.16 14.52
C HIS A 62 -13.59 5.08 13.36
N ARG A 63 -12.30 4.96 13.69
CA ARG A 63 -11.28 4.64 12.68
C ARG A 63 -11.58 3.25 12.10
N THR A 64 -11.73 3.21 10.79
CA THR A 64 -11.83 1.98 10.01
C THR A 64 -10.44 1.60 9.51
N ARG A 65 -10.27 0.36 9.08
CA ARG A 65 -9.01 -0.07 8.45
C ARG A 65 -8.72 0.70 7.16
N LEU A 66 -9.76 1.23 6.53
CA LEU A 66 -9.63 2.16 5.40
C LEU A 66 -8.99 3.48 5.83
N THR A 67 -9.52 4.15 6.85
CA THR A 67 -8.97 5.45 7.30
C THR A 67 -7.55 5.29 7.83
N HIS A 68 -7.25 4.19 8.52
CA HIS A 68 -5.89 3.87 8.94
C HIS A 68 -4.92 3.73 7.74
N SER A 69 -5.32 3.02 6.69
CA SER A 69 -4.49 2.84 5.50
C SER A 69 -4.25 4.14 4.74
N LEU A 70 -5.24 5.05 4.73
CA LEU A 70 -5.11 6.39 4.13
C LEU A 70 -4.16 7.28 4.94
N GLU A 71 -4.30 7.31 6.27
CA GLU A 71 -3.39 8.02 7.17
C GLU A 71 -1.95 7.50 7.02
N ALA A 72 -1.77 6.17 6.99
CA ALA A 72 -0.47 5.53 6.81
C ALA A 72 0.19 5.90 5.49
N ALA A 73 -0.57 5.97 4.39
CA ALA A 73 -0.06 6.36 3.08
C ALA A 73 0.42 7.82 3.08
N GLN A 74 -0.35 8.74 3.66
CA GLN A 74 0.04 10.15 3.78
C GLN A 74 1.32 10.30 4.61
N ILE A 75 1.42 9.62 5.76
CA ILE A 75 2.60 9.66 6.62
C ILE A 75 3.81 9.07 5.90
N GLY A 76 3.64 7.96 5.18
CA GLY A 76 4.70 7.34 4.38
C GLY A 76 5.28 8.28 3.31
N GLY A 77 4.40 8.97 2.56
CA GLY A 77 4.81 9.99 1.59
C GLY A 77 5.56 11.16 2.26
N GLY A 78 5.06 11.64 3.40
CA GLY A 78 5.70 12.69 4.18
C GLY A 78 7.10 12.31 4.70
N ILE A 79 7.27 11.08 5.19
CA ILE A 79 8.58 10.56 5.62
C ILE A 79 9.55 10.52 4.42
N LEU A 80 9.10 10.05 3.26
CA LEU A 80 9.92 10.02 2.06
C LEU A 80 10.34 11.43 1.62
N ALA A 81 9.41 12.39 1.64
CA ALA A 81 9.70 13.79 1.32
C ALA A 81 10.75 14.39 2.28
N GLN A 82 10.62 14.12 3.57
CA GLN A 82 11.60 14.54 4.58
C GLN A 82 12.98 13.90 4.35
N LEU A 83 13.03 12.61 4.01
CA LEU A 83 14.29 11.92 3.70
C LEU A 83 14.96 12.50 2.45
N LYS A 84 14.20 12.76 1.39
CA LYS A 84 14.72 13.40 0.17
C LYS A 84 15.29 14.79 0.45
N SER A 85 14.63 15.57 1.31
CA SER A 85 15.09 16.91 1.67
C SER A 85 16.34 16.89 2.56
N LYS A 86 16.45 15.94 3.50
CA LYS A 86 17.58 15.84 4.43
C LYS A 86 18.80 15.16 3.83
N HIS A 87 18.58 14.26 2.88
CA HIS A 87 19.60 13.42 2.27
C HIS A 87 19.51 13.46 0.72
N PRO A 88 19.75 14.62 0.09
CA PRO A 88 19.72 14.72 -1.37
C PRO A 88 20.72 13.79 -2.05
N GLU A 89 21.82 13.44 -1.37
CA GLU A 89 22.82 12.47 -1.83
C GLU A 89 22.26 11.05 -1.97
N LYS A 90 21.16 10.74 -1.28
CA LYS A 90 20.48 9.43 -1.32
C LYS A 90 19.27 9.42 -2.26
N ALA A 91 18.98 10.52 -2.96
CA ALA A 91 17.79 10.62 -3.80
C ALA A 91 17.69 9.50 -4.86
N GLU A 92 18.83 9.00 -5.34
CA GLU A 92 18.89 7.94 -6.36
C GLU A 92 18.46 6.56 -5.83
N ILE A 93 18.72 6.27 -4.54
CA ILE A 93 18.32 5.00 -3.90
C ILE A 93 16.91 5.05 -3.31
N LEU A 94 16.33 6.25 -3.16
CA LEU A 94 15.02 6.41 -2.57
C LEU A 94 13.90 6.06 -3.58
N PRO A 95 12.89 5.28 -3.16
CA PRO A 95 11.81 4.90 -4.06
C PRO A 95 10.96 6.11 -4.48
N PRO A 96 10.19 5.98 -5.59
CA PRO A 96 9.19 6.96 -5.93
C PRO A 96 8.07 7.01 -4.87
N GLU A 97 7.50 8.20 -4.68
CA GLU A 97 6.47 8.43 -3.65
C GLU A 97 5.22 7.55 -3.86
N SER A 98 4.79 7.44 -5.11
CA SER A 98 3.68 6.59 -5.51
C SER A 98 3.88 5.11 -5.14
N LEU A 99 5.11 4.61 -5.11
CA LEU A 99 5.40 3.24 -4.66
C LEU A 99 5.21 3.11 -3.15
N VAL A 100 5.75 4.05 -2.36
CA VAL A 100 5.62 4.03 -0.89
C VAL A 100 4.15 4.12 -0.49
N GLU A 101 3.41 5.06 -1.07
CA GLU A 101 1.98 5.21 -0.79
C GLU A 101 1.19 3.96 -1.19
N THR A 102 1.49 3.35 -2.34
CA THR A 102 0.80 2.12 -2.79
C THR A 102 1.00 0.98 -1.82
N LEU A 103 2.24 0.80 -1.30
CA LEU A 103 2.54 -0.20 -0.28
C LEU A 103 1.77 0.06 1.01
N CYS A 104 1.74 1.32 1.46
CA CYS A 104 0.96 1.73 2.63
C CYS A 104 -0.55 1.52 2.43
N LEU A 105 -1.11 1.76 1.25
CA LEU A 105 -2.53 1.49 0.99
C LEU A 105 -2.84 -0.02 0.96
N ALA A 106 -1.91 -0.81 0.43
CA ALA A 106 -2.10 -2.24 0.24
C ALA A 106 -1.81 -3.08 1.50
N HIS A 107 -1.08 -2.55 2.49
CA HIS A 107 -0.65 -3.30 3.67
C HIS A 107 -1.81 -4.02 4.37
N ASP A 108 -2.99 -3.40 4.35
CA ASP A 108 -4.15 -3.85 5.11
C ASP A 108 -5.16 -4.68 4.29
N ILE A 109 -5.00 -4.74 2.96
CA ILE A 109 -5.94 -5.40 2.03
C ILE A 109 -6.09 -6.91 2.29
N GLY A 110 -5.04 -7.55 2.83
CA GLY A 110 -5.01 -8.99 3.08
C GLY A 110 -5.55 -9.44 4.44
N HIS A 111 -5.80 -8.55 5.42
CA HIS A 111 -6.06 -9.09 6.76
C HIS A 111 -7.48 -9.68 6.87
N PRO A 112 -7.60 -10.93 7.37
CA PRO A 112 -8.88 -11.57 7.61
C PRO A 112 -9.72 -10.78 8.64
N PRO A 113 -11.06 -10.92 8.61
CA PRO A 113 -11.98 -10.11 9.42
C PRO A 113 -11.87 -10.27 10.96
N LEU A 114 -10.96 -11.12 11.47
CA LEU A 114 -10.69 -11.29 12.89
C LEU A 114 -9.18 -11.42 13.12
N VAL A 115 -8.49 -10.33 13.44
CA VAL A 115 -7.07 -10.35 13.89
C VAL A 115 -6.88 -9.84 15.34
N MET A 116 -7.92 -9.37 16.01
CA MET A 116 -8.04 -9.51 17.48
C MET A 116 -9.19 -10.47 17.82
N VAL A 117 -9.07 -11.72 17.39
CA VAL A 117 -9.24 -12.76 18.38
C VAL A 117 -7.87 -13.39 18.47
N VAL A 118 -7.23 -13.15 19.61
CA VAL A 118 -6.06 -13.89 20.07
C VAL A 118 -6.22 -15.34 19.62
N ARG A 119 -5.34 -15.83 18.74
CA ARG A 119 -5.09 -17.27 18.67
C ARG A 119 -4.46 -17.62 20.01
N SER A 120 -5.30 -17.81 21.02
CA SER A 120 -4.95 -18.48 22.26
C SER A 120 -4.73 -19.92 21.85
N ARG A 121 -3.49 -20.22 21.43
CA ARG A 121 -2.95 -21.55 21.63
C ARG A 121 -2.69 -21.66 23.12
N SER A 122 -3.67 -22.13 23.87
CA SER A 122 -3.41 -22.81 25.13
C SER A 122 -3.93 -24.23 24.98
N THR A 123 -2.98 -25.11 24.71
CA THR A 123 -3.02 -26.53 25.03
C THR A 123 -3.47 -26.68 26.49
N ILE A 124 -4.59 -27.39 26.71
CA ILE A 124 -4.82 -28.26 27.86
C ILE A 124 -5.51 -29.49 27.31
#